data_AF-A0A8H6VAB3-F1
#
_entry.id   AF-A0A8H6VAB3-F1
#
_cell.length_a   1.000
_cell.length_b   1.000
_cell.length_c   1.000
_cell.angle_alpha   90.00
_cell.angle_beta   90.00
_cell.angle_gamma   90.00
#
_symmetry.space_group_name_H-M   'P 1'
#
loop_
_entity.id
_entity.type
_entity.pdbx_description
1 polymer ?
#
loop_
_entity_poly.entity_id
_entity_poly.type
_entity_poly.pdbx_seq_one_letter_code
_entity_poly.pdbx_strand_id
1 'polypeptide(L)'
;MAESNELVFNVAFTVPVNDDPAGPILTLEEFWRGLRRGGEKPHLFADYVADTEVLPGRKSENEFTRRLIMADGAVHTAKGVVLEQNVRNADNLLTEAITIDSGARSTMLISRGGRESDKPTDLFLTAVYELHVPGVVPGSDRAKEIQEEYSLLARGAARTVVAKIREWKSNGTLEE
;
A
#
# COMPACT_ATOMS: atom_id res chain seq x y z
N MET A 1 -5.29 30.55 -18.08
CA MET A 1 -4.97 29.63 -16.98
C MET A 1 -3.83 28.77 -17.48
N ALA A 2 -2.68 28.76 -16.82
CA ALA A 2 -1.57 27.90 -17.26
C ALA A 2 -2.06 26.45 -17.16
N GLU A 3 -1.97 25.70 -18.26
CA GLU A 3 -2.20 24.26 -18.22
C GLU A 3 -1.23 23.67 -17.19
N SER A 4 -1.76 22.98 -16.18
CA SER A 4 -0.92 22.26 -15.24
C SER A 4 -0.23 21.16 -16.04
N ASN A 5 1.10 21.23 -16.18
CA ASN A 5 1.92 20.18 -16.77
C ASN A 5 2.09 19.00 -15.80
N GLU A 6 1.10 18.70 -14.97
CA GLU A 6 1.16 17.66 -13.97
C GLU A 6 -0.12 16.83 -13.99
N LEU A 7 0.05 15.52 -14.02
CA LEU A 7 -1.04 14.58 -13.82
C LEU A 7 -1.16 14.28 -12.33
N VAL A 8 -2.31 14.64 -11.77
CA VAL A 8 -2.75 14.14 -10.46
C VAL A 8 -3.77 13.03 -10.70
N PHE A 9 -3.51 11.85 -10.16
CA PHE A 9 -4.41 10.70 -10.30
C PHE A 9 -4.55 9.96 -8.99
N ASN A 10 -5.80 9.74 -8.58
CA ASN A 10 -6.12 9.06 -7.33
C ASN A 10 -6.89 7.79 -7.66
N VAL A 11 -6.45 6.67 -7.12
CA VAL A 11 -7.10 5.38 -7.33
C VAL A 11 -7.23 4.62 -6.02
N ALA A 12 -8.33 3.90 -5.87
CA ALA A 12 -8.57 3.03 -4.74
C ALA A 12 -9.10 1.67 -5.22
N PHE A 13 -8.69 0.60 -4.53
CA PHE A 13 -9.24 -0.73 -4.75
C PHE A 13 -9.46 -1.44 -3.42
N THR A 14 -10.65 -2.02 -3.25
CA THR A 14 -11.06 -2.70 -2.02
C THR A 14 -11.23 -4.20 -2.26
N VAL A 15 -10.73 -5.01 -1.32
CA VAL A 15 -10.94 -6.47 -1.29
C VAL A 15 -11.42 -6.92 0.09
N PRO A 16 -12.27 -7.94 0.16
CA PRO A 16 -12.50 -8.67 1.41
C PRO A 16 -11.22 -9.34 1.90
N VAL A 17 -10.97 -9.30 3.20
CA VAL A 17 -9.81 -9.97 3.84
C VAL A 17 -10.06 -11.47 3.99
N ASN A 18 -11.27 -11.85 4.38
CA ASN A 18 -11.68 -13.23 4.66
C ASN A 18 -12.62 -13.73 3.56
N ASP A 19 -12.09 -13.89 2.35
CA ASP A 19 -12.86 -14.19 1.14
C ASP A 19 -12.75 -15.63 0.63
N ASP A 20 -11.75 -16.37 1.12
CA ASP A 20 -11.55 -17.77 0.77
C ASP A 20 -11.98 -18.64 1.96
N PRO A 21 -13.06 -19.44 1.81
CA PRO A 21 -13.62 -20.26 2.87
C PRO A 21 -12.69 -21.37 3.39
N ALA A 22 -11.65 -21.75 2.64
CA ALA A 22 -10.72 -22.81 3.02
C ALA A 22 -9.50 -22.30 3.80
N GLY A 23 -9.21 -20.99 3.74
CA GLY A 23 -8.08 -20.39 4.43
C GLY A 23 -8.38 -19.91 5.85
N PRO A 24 -7.36 -19.41 6.58
CA PRO A 24 -7.55 -18.94 7.95
C PRO A 24 -8.38 -17.67 7.99
N ILE A 25 -9.29 -17.59 8.97
CA ILE A 25 -10.06 -16.37 9.25
C ILE A 25 -9.17 -15.42 10.05
N LEU A 26 -8.83 -14.26 9.51
CA LEU A 26 -8.11 -13.18 10.18
C LEU A 26 -9.06 -12.30 10.99
N THR A 27 -8.72 -12.06 12.24
CA THR A 27 -9.29 -10.96 13.04
C THR A 27 -8.67 -9.62 12.64
N LEU A 28 -9.28 -8.52 13.07
CA LEU A 28 -8.75 -7.18 12.79
C LEU A 28 -7.34 -7.00 13.34
N GLU A 29 -7.09 -7.50 14.55
CA GLU A 29 -5.82 -7.35 15.24
C GLU A 29 -4.71 -8.16 14.57
N GLU A 30 -4.99 -9.40 14.17
CA GLU A 30 -4.03 -10.23 13.42
C GLU A 30 -3.71 -9.62 12.05
N PHE A 31 -4.74 -9.13 11.34
CA PHE A 31 -4.51 -8.46 10.07
C PHE A 31 -3.68 -7.18 10.25
N TRP A 32 -3.98 -6.40 11.28
CA TRP A 32 -3.24 -5.18 11.60
C TRP A 32 -1.76 -5.46 11.87
N ARG A 33 -1.42 -6.52 12.63
CA ARG A 33 -0.01 -6.91 12.87
C ARG A 33 0.72 -7.19 11.56
N GLY A 34 0.10 -7.97 10.67
CA GLY A 34 0.65 -8.23 9.34
C GLY A 34 0.81 -6.96 8.51
N LEU A 35 -0.20 -6.07 8.53
CA LEU A 35 -0.11 -4.80 7.80
C LEU A 35 1.02 -3.91 8.33
N ARG A 36 1.13 -3.76 9.65
CA ARG A 36 2.21 -2.99 10.30
C ARG A 36 3.58 -3.54 9.89
N ARG A 37 3.77 -4.87 9.88
CA ARG A 37 5.02 -5.52 9.45
C ARG A 37 5.42 -5.09 8.04
N GLY A 38 4.51 -5.17 7.07
CA GLY A 38 4.84 -4.73 5.71
C GLY A 38 4.83 -3.20 5.51
N GLY A 39 4.23 -2.45 6.45
CA GLY A 39 4.46 -1.02 6.58
C GLY A 39 5.92 -0.67 6.90
N GLU A 40 6.61 -1.50 7.68
CA GLU A 40 8.05 -1.36 7.90
C GLU A 40 8.88 -2.00 6.78
N LYS A 41 8.42 -3.12 6.22
CA LYS A 41 9.12 -3.95 5.24
C LYS A 41 8.28 -4.17 3.96
N PRO A 42 8.05 -3.15 3.13
CA PRO A 42 7.15 -3.22 1.98
C PRO A 42 7.60 -4.20 0.89
N HIS A 43 8.89 -4.55 0.81
CA HIS A 43 9.40 -5.61 -0.07
C HIS A 43 8.75 -6.98 0.22
N LEU A 44 8.16 -7.18 1.40
CA LEU A 44 7.39 -8.38 1.73
C LEU A 44 6.04 -8.47 1.00
N PHE A 45 5.54 -7.34 0.49
CA PHE A 45 4.27 -7.24 -0.24
C PHE A 45 4.43 -6.84 -1.71
N ALA A 46 5.53 -6.16 -2.04
CA ALA A 46 5.73 -5.53 -3.33
C ALA A 46 7.09 -5.94 -3.90
N ASP A 47 7.06 -6.86 -4.88
CA ASP A 47 8.27 -7.34 -5.57
C ASP A 47 9.04 -6.21 -6.29
N TYR A 48 8.36 -5.10 -6.60
CA TYR A 48 8.97 -3.90 -7.17
C TYR A 48 9.77 -3.07 -6.15
N VAL A 49 9.80 -3.46 -4.88
CA VAL A 49 10.69 -2.91 -3.84
C VAL A 49 11.75 -3.96 -3.55
N ALA A 50 13.00 -3.67 -3.94
CA ALA A 50 14.13 -4.57 -3.74
C ALA A 50 14.52 -4.66 -2.27
N ASP A 51 14.54 -3.51 -1.58
CA ASP A 51 14.97 -3.43 -0.18
C ASP A 51 14.35 -2.22 0.53
N THR A 52 14.41 -2.24 1.86
CA THR A 52 13.92 -1.15 2.70
C THR A 52 14.79 -0.96 3.93
N GLU A 53 15.16 0.29 4.18
CA GLU A 53 15.86 0.72 5.39
C GLU A 53 14.96 1.67 6.18
N VAL A 54 14.68 1.38 7.44
CA VAL A 54 14.04 2.36 8.33
C VAL A 54 15.12 3.29 8.85
N LEU A 55 14.99 4.58 8.57
CA LEU A 55 16.00 5.59 8.89
C LEU A 55 16.02 5.91 10.39
N PRO A 56 17.18 6.35 10.93
CA PRO A 56 17.27 6.82 12.30
C PRO A 56 16.37 8.05 12.54
N GLY A 57 15.94 8.25 13.79
CA GLY A 57 15.11 9.41 14.16
C GLY A 57 13.60 9.15 14.09
N ARG A 58 13.15 7.92 14.36
CA ARG A 58 11.72 7.60 14.54
C ARG A 58 11.08 8.58 15.54
N LYS A 59 9.92 9.14 15.19
CA LYS A 59 9.12 9.96 16.13
C LYS A 59 8.42 9.07 17.15
N SER A 60 7.97 7.90 16.71
CA SER A 60 7.39 6.84 17.54
C SER A 60 7.53 5.50 16.82
N GLU A 61 7.06 4.41 17.41
CA GLU A 61 6.95 3.13 16.70
C GLU A 61 6.07 3.22 15.45
N ASN A 62 5.02 4.06 15.51
CA ASN A 62 4.02 4.21 14.46
C ASN A 62 4.30 5.38 13.51
N GLU A 63 5.35 6.17 13.75
CA GLU A 63 5.73 7.30 12.90
C GLU A 63 7.23 7.31 12.65
N PHE A 64 7.63 6.98 11.42
CA PHE A 64 9.03 6.83 11.05
C PHE A 64 9.27 7.19 9.58
N THR A 65 10.52 7.45 9.23
CA THR A 65 10.93 7.60 7.83
C THR A 65 11.59 6.32 7.36
N ARG A 66 11.30 5.88 6.14
CA ARG A 66 11.95 4.74 5.50
C ARG A 66 12.52 5.14 4.14
N ARG A 67 13.57 4.45 3.74
CA ARG A 67 14.16 4.50 2.41
C ARG A 67 13.84 3.20 1.67
N LEU A 68 13.31 3.32 0.46
CA LEU A 68 13.03 2.22 -0.44
C LEU A 68 14.05 2.19 -1.56
N ILE A 69 14.56 1.00 -1.86
CA ILE A 69 15.35 0.75 -3.06
C ILE A 69 14.44 0.04 -4.06
N MET A 70 14.18 0.67 -5.20
CA MET A 70 13.23 0.15 -6.17
C MET A 70 13.86 -0.94 -7.05
N ALA A 71 13.14 -2.05 -7.23
CA ALA A 71 13.49 -3.11 -8.15
C ALA A 71 12.98 -2.80 -9.58
N ASP A 72 13.11 -3.77 -10.49
CA ASP A 72 12.40 -3.73 -11.76
C ASP A 72 10.89 -3.93 -11.54
N GLY A 73 10.05 -3.30 -12.37
CA GLY A 73 8.60 -3.49 -12.34
C GLY A 73 7.81 -2.48 -11.51
N ALA A 74 8.47 -1.47 -10.92
CA ALA A 74 7.76 -0.31 -10.38
C ALA A 74 7.17 0.53 -11.52
N VAL A 75 5.93 0.99 -11.34
CA VAL A 75 5.31 1.86 -12.34
C VAL A 75 6.04 3.21 -12.35
N HIS A 76 6.63 3.53 -13.50
CA HIS A 76 7.33 4.79 -13.79
C HIS A 76 8.46 5.17 -12.82
N THR A 77 8.98 4.21 -12.07
CA THR A 77 10.17 4.39 -11.25
C THR A 77 11.23 3.42 -11.75
N ALA A 78 12.37 3.96 -12.17
CA ALA A 78 13.46 3.13 -12.70
C ALA A 78 14.08 2.27 -11.59
N LYS A 79 14.63 1.12 -11.97
CA LYS A 79 15.42 0.28 -11.07
C LYS A 79 16.55 1.06 -10.43
N GLY A 80 16.76 0.85 -9.14
CA GLY A 80 17.84 1.49 -8.37
C GLY A 80 17.52 2.93 -7.96
N VAL A 81 16.36 3.47 -8.34
CA VAL A 81 15.87 4.71 -7.75
C VAL A 81 15.64 4.48 -6.26
N VAL A 82 16.05 5.46 -5.48
CA VAL A 82 15.87 5.50 -4.04
C VAL A 82 14.74 6.46 -3.73
N LEU A 83 13.75 6.02 -2.97
CA LEU A 83 12.64 6.84 -2.52
C LEU A 83 12.66 6.94 -1.00
N GLU A 84 12.53 8.13 -0.44
CA GLU A 84 12.32 8.30 1.00
C GLU A 84 10.85 8.63 1.28
N GLN A 85 10.29 7.97 2.29
CA GLN A 85 8.89 8.09 2.66
C GLN A 85 8.72 8.31 4.15
N ASN A 86 7.86 9.26 4.51
CA ASN A 86 7.33 9.37 5.87
C ASN A 86 6.15 8.40 6.02
N VAL A 87 6.23 7.51 7.00
CA VAL A 87 5.22 6.49 7.29
C VAL A 87 4.50 6.83 8.58
N ARG A 88 3.18 6.69 8.55
CA ARG A 88 2.30 6.79 9.71
C ARG A 88 1.39 5.58 9.78
N ASN A 89 1.39 4.93 10.93
CA ASN A 89 0.48 3.86 11.30
C ASN A 89 -0.58 4.40 12.25
N ALA A 90 -1.84 4.07 11.99
CA ALA A 90 -2.93 4.24 12.96
C ALA A 90 -3.46 2.85 13.32
N ASP A 91 -3.36 2.52 14.60
CA ASP A 91 -3.60 1.15 15.08
C ASP A 91 -4.97 0.62 14.66
N ASN A 92 -4.98 -0.60 14.13
CA ASN A 92 -6.17 -1.29 13.61
C ASN A 92 -6.97 -0.50 12.55
N LEU A 93 -6.31 0.46 11.86
CA LEU A 93 -6.96 1.31 10.87
C LEU A 93 -6.16 1.40 9.58
N LEU A 94 -4.94 1.91 9.61
CA LEU A 94 -4.20 2.12 8.35
C LEU A 94 -2.68 2.20 8.52
N THR A 95 -2.00 1.97 7.40
CA THR A 95 -0.61 2.38 7.16
C THR A 95 -0.61 3.34 5.98
N GLU A 96 -0.07 4.53 6.20
CA GLU A 96 0.07 5.60 5.20
C GLU A 96 1.55 5.89 5.00
N ALA A 97 1.99 6.00 3.74
CA ALA A 97 3.34 6.41 3.38
C ALA A 97 3.27 7.57 2.37
N ILE A 98 3.99 8.66 2.66
CA ILE A 98 4.08 9.85 1.82
C ILE A 98 5.52 9.98 1.33
N THR A 99 5.71 9.98 0.02
CA THR A 99 7.01 10.17 -0.62
C THR A 99 7.46 11.61 -0.44
N ILE A 100 8.65 11.82 0.12
CA ILE A 100 9.11 13.14 0.55
C ILE A 100 9.23 14.12 -0.62
N ASP A 101 9.79 13.68 -1.74
CA ASP A 101 10.10 14.57 -2.86
C ASP A 101 8.87 14.89 -3.72
N SER A 102 7.99 13.91 -3.94
CA SER A 102 6.83 14.05 -4.83
C SER A 102 5.51 14.34 -4.12
N GLY A 103 5.43 14.14 -2.81
CA GLY A 103 4.17 14.16 -2.07
C GLY A 103 3.22 12.99 -2.37
N ALA A 104 3.58 12.09 -3.30
CA ALA A 104 2.76 10.94 -3.65
C ALA A 104 2.54 10.03 -2.44
N ARG A 105 1.30 9.56 -2.30
CA ARG A 105 0.83 8.84 -1.11
C ARG A 105 0.36 7.44 -1.47
N SER A 106 0.69 6.49 -0.61
CA SER A 106 0.06 5.18 -0.58
C SER A 106 -0.55 4.92 0.79
N THR A 107 -1.80 4.48 0.83
CA THR A 107 -2.49 4.15 2.07
C THR A 107 -3.11 2.77 1.96
N MET A 108 -2.79 1.91 2.91
CA MET A 108 -3.44 0.62 3.12
C MET A 108 -4.37 0.77 4.32
N LEU A 109 -5.68 0.78 4.08
CA LEU A 109 -6.70 0.99 5.10
C LEU A 109 -7.51 -0.28 5.32
N ILE A 110 -7.67 -0.67 6.58
CA ILE A 110 -8.50 -1.79 6.99
C ILE A 110 -9.79 -1.26 7.60
N SER A 111 -10.92 -1.85 7.24
CA SER A 111 -12.22 -1.52 7.82
C SER A 111 -13.04 -2.77 8.11
N ARG A 112 -14.02 -2.63 9.01
CA ARG A 112 -15.08 -3.62 9.20
C ARG A 112 -16.21 -3.35 8.22
N GLY A 113 -16.91 -4.42 7.85
CA GLY A 113 -18.23 -4.36 7.28
C GLY A 113 -19.20 -3.63 8.21
N GLY A 114 -20.14 -2.89 7.62
CA GLY A 114 -21.10 -2.07 8.36
C GLY A 114 -22.54 -2.50 8.17
N ARG A 115 -22.80 -3.63 7.50
CA ARG A 115 -24.16 -4.16 7.31
C ARG A 115 -24.59 -4.93 8.55
N GLU A 116 -25.89 -4.99 8.80
CA GLU A 116 -26.44 -5.76 9.94
C GLU A 116 -26.08 -7.26 9.89
N SER A 117 -25.87 -7.80 8.69
CA SER A 117 -25.46 -9.17 8.46
C SER A 117 -23.96 -9.42 8.68
N ASP A 118 -23.15 -8.36 8.79
CA ASP A 118 -21.70 -8.47 8.82
C ASP A 118 -21.24 -8.96 10.20
N LYS A 119 -20.34 -9.94 10.18
CA LYS A 119 -19.64 -10.50 11.33
C LYS A 119 -18.45 -9.61 11.70
N PRO A 120 -17.92 -9.70 12.93
CA PRO A 120 -16.68 -9.00 13.32
C PRO A 120 -15.46 -9.28 12.42
N THR A 121 -15.48 -10.39 11.70
CA THR A 121 -14.43 -10.83 10.77
C THR A 121 -14.72 -10.47 9.31
N ASP A 122 -15.86 -9.84 9.01
CA ASP A 122 -16.11 -9.31 7.68
C ASP A 122 -15.31 -8.01 7.54
N LEU A 123 -14.04 -8.17 7.17
CA LEU A 123 -13.05 -7.12 7.07
C LEU A 123 -12.73 -6.84 5.61
N PHE A 124 -12.36 -5.60 5.33
CA PHE A 124 -11.97 -5.13 4.01
C PHE A 124 -10.64 -4.41 4.07
N LEU A 125 -9.77 -4.68 3.10
CA LEU A 125 -8.57 -3.89 2.84
C LEU A 125 -8.85 -2.99 1.64
N THR A 126 -8.56 -1.70 1.78
CA THR A 126 -8.57 -0.73 0.68
C THR A 126 -7.16 -0.19 0.47
N ALA A 127 -6.60 -0.43 -0.71
CA ALA A 127 -5.37 0.21 -1.16
C ALA A 127 -5.71 1.50 -1.88
N VAL A 128 -5.20 2.64 -1.41
CA VAL A 128 -5.38 3.97 -2.00
C VAL A 128 -4.03 4.51 -2.43
N TYR A 129 -3.96 5.04 -3.65
CA TYR A 129 -2.79 5.73 -4.16
C TYR A 129 -3.18 7.13 -4.63
N GLU A 130 -2.41 8.12 -4.21
CA GLU A 130 -2.45 9.51 -4.67
C GLU A 130 -1.15 9.77 -5.43
N LEU A 131 -1.26 9.94 -6.74
CA LEU A 131 -0.10 10.13 -7.62
C LEU A 131 0.01 11.59 -8.04
N HIS A 132 1.25 12.05 -8.11
CA HIS A 132 1.65 13.32 -8.69
C HIS A 132 2.74 13.05 -9.72
N VAL A 133 2.46 13.29 -11.00
CA VAL A 133 3.38 12.99 -12.12
C VAL A 133 3.67 14.26 -12.92
N PRO A 134 4.79 14.95 -12.62
CA PRO A 134 5.22 16.13 -13.35
C PRO A 134 5.53 15.83 -14.82
N GLY A 135 5.30 16.82 -15.68
CA GLY A 135 5.53 16.76 -17.12
C GLY A 135 4.47 15.99 -17.92
N VAL A 136 3.44 15.44 -17.27
CA VAL A 136 2.38 14.68 -17.95
C VAL A 136 1.12 15.52 -18.06
N VAL A 137 0.69 15.75 -19.30
CA VAL A 137 -0.53 16.51 -19.59
C VAL A 137 -1.76 15.63 -19.34
N PRO A 138 -2.71 16.06 -18.48
CA PRO A 138 -3.96 15.33 -18.28
C PRO A 138 -4.72 15.07 -19.58
N GLY A 139 -5.19 13.84 -19.78
CA GLY A 139 -5.93 13.43 -20.98
C GLY A 139 -5.07 13.03 -22.19
N SER A 140 -3.73 13.23 -22.11
CA SER A 140 -2.80 12.66 -23.09
C SER A 140 -2.83 11.12 -23.08
N ASP A 141 -2.38 10.49 -24.16
CA ASP A 141 -2.28 9.02 -24.21
C ASP A 141 -1.36 8.49 -23.12
N ARG A 142 -0.27 9.21 -22.84
CA ARG A 142 0.61 8.91 -21.71
C ARG A 142 -0.11 8.96 -20.37
N ALA A 143 -1.00 9.93 -20.16
CA ALA A 143 -1.79 10.00 -18.93
C ALA A 143 -2.74 8.80 -18.78
N LYS A 144 -3.36 8.35 -19.89
CA LYS A 144 -4.24 7.17 -19.87
C LYS A 144 -3.47 5.90 -19.51
N GLU A 145 -2.29 5.69 -20.09
CA GLU A 145 -1.40 4.57 -19.75
C GLU A 145 -1.07 4.55 -18.25
N ILE A 146 -0.62 5.68 -17.69
CA ILE A 146 -0.32 5.82 -16.25
C ILE A 146 -1.53 5.42 -15.40
N GLN A 147 -2.72 5.91 -15.76
CA GLN A 147 -3.95 5.64 -15.02
C GLN A 147 -4.32 4.16 -15.04
N GLU A 148 -4.17 3.50 -16.18
CA GLU A 148 -4.41 2.07 -16.31
C GLU A 148 -3.40 1.25 -15.50
N GLU A 149 -2.10 1.53 -15.65
CA GLU A 149 -1.03 0.84 -14.92
C GLU A 149 -1.19 0.96 -13.41
N TYR A 150 -1.48 2.15 -12.89
CA TYR A 150 -1.69 2.34 -11.46
C TYR A 150 -3.00 1.75 -10.94
N SER A 151 -4.04 1.68 -11.77
CA SER A 151 -5.26 0.96 -11.42
C SER A 151 -5.01 -0.53 -11.27
N LEU A 152 -4.19 -1.11 -12.15
CA LEU A 152 -3.74 -2.49 -12.05
C LEU A 152 -2.87 -2.72 -10.82
N LEU A 153 -1.94 -1.80 -10.53
CA LEU A 153 -1.08 -1.83 -9.35
C LEU A 153 -1.88 -1.80 -8.06
N ALA A 154 -2.84 -0.88 -7.91
CA ALA A 154 -3.66 -0.77 -6.70
C ALA A 154 -4.44 -2.06 -6.43
N ARG A 155 -5.01 -2.64 -7.50
CA ARG A 155 -5.70 -3.93 -7.43
C ARG A 155 -4.78 -5.09 -7.05
N GLY A 156 -3.59 -5.15 -7.65
CA GLY A 156 -2.59 -6.16 -7.35
C GLY A 156 -2.11 -6.06 -5.90
N ALA A 157 -1.75 -4.87 -5.46
CA ALA A 157 -1.24 -4.61 -4.11
C ALA A 157 -2.25 -5.03 -3.03
N ALA A 158 -3.52 -4.63 -3.16
CA ALA A 158 -4.55 -5.01 -2.19
C ALA A 158 -4.69 -6.54 -2.05
N ARG A 159 -4.71 -7.26 -3.18
CA ARG A 159 -4.80 -8.73 -3.20
C ARG A 159 -3.55 -9.40 -2.62
N THR A 160 -2.37 -8.91 -2.99
CA THR A 160 -1.10 -9.47 -2.48
C THR A 160 -0.96 -9.28 -0.98
N VAL A 161 -1.29 -8.11 -0.45
CA VAL A 161 -1.26 -7.85 1.01
C VAL A 161 -2.16 -8.83 1.75
N VAL A 162 -3.42 -9.01 1.32
CA VAL A 162 -4.34 -9.98 1.94
C VAL A 162 -3.78 -11.40 1.86
N ALA A 163 -3.32 -11.82 0.68
CA ALA A 163 -2.79 -13.17 0.47
C ALA A 163 -1.56 -13.44 1.36
N LYS A 164 -0.61 -12.50 1.43
CA LYS A 164 0.63 -12.64 2.22
C LYS A 164 0.35 -12.69 3.72
N ILE A 165 -0.55 -11.85 4.24
CA ILE A 165 -0.90 -11.88 5.66
C ILE A 165 -1.61 -13.19 6.03
N ARG A 166 -2.48 -13.72 5.14
CA ARG A 166 -3.10 -15.04 5.32
C ARG A 166 -2.08 -16.18 5.30
N GLU A 167 -1.10 -16.10 4.40
CA GLU A 167 0.02 -17.03 4.34
C GLU A 167 0.80 -17.01 5.66
N TRP A 168 1.16 -15.81 6.17
CA TRP A 168 1.86 -15.69 7.45
C TRP A 168 1.04 -16.22 8.61
N LYS A 169 -0.28 -16.03 8.62
CA LYS A 169 -1.15 -16.64 9.62
C LYS A 169 -1.12 -18.17 9.56
N SER A 170 -1.25 -18.71 8.35
CA SER A 170 -1.25 -20.17 8.13
C SER A 170 0.07 -20.80 8.57
N ASN A 171 1.18 -20.09 8.39
CA ASN A 171 2.52 -20.55 8.74
C ASN A 171 2.90 -20.25 10.21
N GLY A 172 2.08 -19.50 10.96
CA GLY A 172 2.38 -19.09 12.32
C GLY A 172 3.46 -18.00 12.43
N THR A 173 3.74 -17.29 11.34
CA THR A 173 4.84 -16.31 11.22
C THR A 173 4.36 -14.86 11.23
N LEU A 174 3.13 -14.58 11.70
CA LEU A 174 2.60 -13.21 11.78
C LEU A 174 3.47 -12.28 12.64
N GLU A 175 4.18 -12.85 13.62
CA GLU A 175 4.96 -12.12 14.64
C GLU A 175 6.47 -12.00 14.31
N GLU A 176 6.94 -12.56 13.20
CA GLU A 176 8.34 -12.43 12.73
C GLU A 176 8.61 -11.09 12.01
#